data_AF-A0A1Y0G1H8-F1
#
_entry.id   AF-A0A1Y0G1H8-F1
#
_cell.length_a   1.000
_cell.length_b   1.000
_cell.length_c   1.000
_cell.angle_alpha   90.00
_cell.angle_beta   90.00
_cell.angle_gamma   90.00
#
_symmetry.space_group_name_H-M   'P 1'
#
loop_
_entity.id
_entity.type
_entity.pdbx_description
1 polymer ?
#
loop_
_entity_poly.entity_id
_entity_poly.type
_entity_poly.pdbx_seq_one_letter_code
_entity_poly.pdbx_strand_id
1 'polypeptide(L)'
;MKMKQKFLAGAIALSALASTAVIPAANAVEVSASVGASNMYYWRGYDLGGSAAIIGDVNVSSNGFFAGVWASSGDEVLGSEYDIYAGYSGSAGDFSYGVSFVSYIYPNPQSGDVAEPVSPGDYVEVVPFIGFGPFKVTYYDAINADHDSFSEDYSYVTAELNFEKFGLKYGQHMLDDAGSGSIDGVSHIDATYKFNDKLSFTLGQIVDDNDGGAPDETNFVVTLSLPIE
;
A
#
# COMPACT_ATOMS: atom_id res chain seq x y z
N MET A 1 -37.48 -4.80 -4.04
CA MET A 1 -36.58 -5.97 -4.13
C MET A 1 -35.27 -5.57 -3.47
N LYS A 2 -34.94 -6.09 -2.28
CA LYS A 2 -33.71 -5.71 -1.55
C LYS A 2 -32.51 -6.25 -2.32
N MET A 3 -31.65 -5.37 -2.85
CA MET A 3 -30.35 -5.78 -3.38
C MET A 3 -29.55 -6.37 -2.22
N LYS A 4 -29.22 -7.66 -2.32
CA LYS A 4 -28.22 -8.27 -1.43
C LYS A 4 -26.89 -7.64 -1.82
N GLN A 5 -26.31 -6.82 -0.93
CA GLN A 5 -24.91 -6.43 -1.05
C GLN A 5 -24.10 -7.73 -1.04
N LYS A 6 -23.56 -8.09 -2.21
CA LYS A 6 -22.59 -9.18 -2.28
C LYS A 6 -21.30 -8.61 -1.72
N PHE A 7 -20.86 -9.17 -0.60
CA PHE A 7 -19.54 -8.92 -0.06
C PHE A 7 -18.52 -9.33 -1.11
N LEU A 8 -17.69 -8.38 -1.53
CA LEU A 8 -16.57 -8.62 -2.42
C LEU A 8 -15.32 -8.65 -1.54
N ALA A 9 -14.77 -9.84 -1.33
CA ALA A 9 -13.41 -10.00 -0.85
C ALA A 9 -12.48 -9.54 -1.98
N GLY A 10 -12.16 -8.25 -1.99
CA GLY A 10 -11.26 -7.63 -2.97
C GLY A 10 -9.88 -7.54 -2.38
N ALA A 11 -8.97 -8.38 -2.90
CA ALA A 11 -7.55 -8.29 -2.66
C ALA A 11 -7.02 -6.91 -3.07
N ILE A 12 -6.42 -6.20 -2.11
CA ILE A 12 -5.73 -4.94 -2.35
C ILE A 12 -4.24 -5.26 -2.41
N ALA A 13 -3.68 -5.15 -3.61
CA ALA A 13 -2.25 -5.19 -3.83
C ALA A 13 -1.81 -3.96 -4.63
N LEU A 14 -0.61 -3.48 -4.28
CA LEU A 14 0.12 -2.29 -4.72
C LEU A 14 -0.38 -0.95 -4.15
N SER A 15 0.41 -0.42 -3.21
CA SER A 15 0.39 0.96 -2.67
C SER A 15 -0.74 1.37 -1.70
N ALA A 16 -1.52 0.42 -1.17
CA ALA A 16 -2.50 0.72 -0.13
C ALA A 16 -2.78 -0.50 0.75
N LEU A 17 -1.88 -0.82 1.67
CA LEU A 17 -2.24 -1.58 2.88
C LEU A 17 -3.10 -0.68 3.78
N ALA A 18 -4.31 -0.35 3.33
CA ALA A 18 -5.41 0.10 4.18
C ALA A 18 -6.73 0.07 3.42
N SER A 19 -7.63 -0.77 3.94
CA SER A 19 -9.09 -0.64 3.91
C SER A 19 -9.84 -1.03 2.62
N THR A 20 -9.98 -2.34 2.37
CA THR A 20 -11.33 -2.86 2.13
C THR A 20 -11.90 -3.10 3.52
N ALA A 21 -12.85 -2.26 3.94
CA ALA A 21 -13.66 -2.56 5.10
C ALA A 21 -14.50 -3.80 4.74
N VAL A 22 -13.94 -4.99 4.96
CA VAL A 22 -14.71 -6.22 5.03
C VAL A 22 -15.54 -6.09 6.30
N ILE A 23 -16.81 -5.70 6.15
CA ILE A 23 -17.76 -5.73 7.26
C ILE A 23 -17.96 -7.22 7.58
N PRO A 24 -17.49 -7.73 8.73
CA PRO A 24 -17.60 -9.16 9.01
C PRO A 24 -19.08 -9.51 9.17
N ALA A 25 -19.48 -10.67 8.62
CA ALA A 25 -20.59 -11.39 9.22
C ALA A 25 -20.18 -11.74 10.67
N ALA A 26 -20.94 -11.26 11.65
CA ALA A 26 -20.68 -11.56 13.05
C ALA A 26 -20.49 -13.08 13.25
N ASN A 27 -19.33 -13.47 13.80
CA ASN A 27 -18.92 -14.83 14.20
C ASN A 27 -18.18 -15.73 13.18
N ALA A 28 -17.77 -15.26 12.00
CA ALA A 28 -16.90 -16.04 11.11
C ALA A 28 -15.44 -15.55 11.18
N VAL A 29 -14.49 -16.50 11.19
CA VAL A 29 -13.11 -16.24 10.77
C VAL A 29 -13.10 -16.35 9.26
N GLU A 30 -12.74 -15.28 8.56
CA GLU A 30 -12.64 -15.26 7.11
C GLU A 30 -11.18 -15.39 6.72
N VAL A 31 -10.87 -16.34 5.83
CA VAL A 31 -9.56 -16.50 5.22
C VAL A 31 -9.70 -16.19 3.74
N SER A 32 -8.83 -15.34 3.21
CA SER A 32 -8.79 -15.02 1.78
C SER A 32 -7.35 -15.03 1.29
N ALA A 33 -7.17 -15.35 0.01
CA ALA A 33 -5.87 -15.28 -0.65
C ALA A 33 -6.02 -14.71 -2.05
N SER A 34 -4.92 -14.16 -2.57
CA SER A 34 -4.89 -13.63 -3.92
C SER A 34 -3.53 -13.81 -4.58
N VAL A 35 -3.54 -13.78 -5.91
CA VAL A 35 -2.34 -13.58 -6.72
C VAL A 35 -2.63 -12.48 -7.74
N GLY A 36 -1.63 -11.68 -8.06
CA GLY A 36 -1.74 -10.56 -8.98
C GLY A 36 -0.47 -10.32 -9.75
N ALA A 37 -0.59 -9.41 -10.71
CA ALA A 37 0.55 -8.92 -11.47
C ALA A 37 0.37 -7.43 -11.78
N SER A 38 1.47 -6.70 -11.84
CA SER A 38 1.52 -5.35 -12.37
C SER A 38 2.67 -5.20 -13.35
N ASN A 39 2.56 -4.25 -14.29
CA ASN A 39 3.62 -3.99 -15.26
C ASN A 39 4.89 -3.37 -14.64
N MET A 40 4.83 -2.93 -13.39
CA MET A 40 5.93 -2.35 -12.61
C MET A 40 5.66 -2.53 -11.12
N TYR A 41 6.68 -2.34 -10.27
CA TYR A 41 6.43 -2.18 -8.84
C TYR A 41 6.21 -0.69 -8.53
N TYR A 42 4.94 -0.30 -8.55
CA TYR A 42 4.55 1.07 -8.21
C TYR A 42 4.35 1.26 -6.69
N TRP A 43 5.17 2.12 -6.09
CA TRP A 43 5.18 2.42 -4.65
C TRP A 43 5.15 3.92 -4.40
N ARG A 44 4.06 4.41 -3.78
CA ARG A 44 3.93 5.80 -3.28
C ARG A 44 4.38 6.88 -4.28
N GLY A 45 4.03 6.75 -5.56
CA GLY A 45 4.44 7.71 -6.58
C GLY A 45 5.57 7.22 -7.50
N TYR A 46 6.37 6.27 -7.03
CA TYR A 46 7.59 5.79 -7.69
C TYR A 46 7.39 4.46 -8.39
N ASP A 47 8.02 4.31 -9.55
CA ASP A 47 8.38 2.99 -10.07
C ASP A 47 9.69 2.58 -9.40
N LEU A 48 9.65 1.52 -8.60
CA LEU A 48 10.83 0.96 -7.91
C LEU A 48 11.76 0.18 -8.85
N GLY A 49 11.47 0.21 -10.16
CA GLY A 49 12.27 -0.39 -11.19
C GLY A 49 12.10 -1.91 -11.25
N GLY A 50 13.08 -2.57 -11.85
CA GLY A 50 13.07 -4.00 -12.06
C GLY A 50 12.13 -4.45 -13.17
N SER A 51 11.58 -5.66 -13.04
CA SER A 51 10.61 -6.23 -13.99
C SER A 51 9.18 -6.06 -13.48
N ALA A 52 8.20 -6.49 -14.28
CA ALA A 52 6.81 -6.62 -13.84
C ALA A 52 6.71 -7.29 -12.45
N ALA A 53 5.92 -6.71 -11.56
CA ALA A 53 5.73 -7.21 -10.21
C ALA A 53 4.71 -8.36 -10.18
N ILE A 54 5.10 -9.52 -9.64
CA ILE A 54 4.18 -10.61 -9.30
C ILE A 54 3.94 -10.58 -7.81
N ILE A 55 2.67 -10.57 -7.42
CA ILE A 55 2.27 -10.31 -6.05
C ILE A 55 1.30 -11.36 -5.56
N GLY A 56 1.35 -11.67 -4.27
CA GLY A 56 0.35 -12.50 -3.63
C GLY A 56 0.13 -12.12 -2.18
N ASP A 57 -1.03 -12.50 -1.66
CA ASP A 57 -1.36 -12.31 -0.25
C ASP A 57 -2.19 -13.45 0.32
N VAL A 58 -2.09 -13.60 1.64
CA VAL A 58 -3.01 -14.40 2.45
C VAL A 58 -3.43 -13.58 3.67
N ASN A 59 -4.72 -13.59 3.94
CA ASN A 59 -5.36 -12.74 4.93
C ASN A 59 -6.28 -13.57 5.82
N VAL A 60 -6.29 -13.23 7.10
CA VAL A 60 -7.28 -13.70 8.07
C VAL A 60 -7.94 -12.50 8.74
N SER A 61 -9.27 -12.53 8.88
CA SER A 61 -10.00 -11.47 9.58
C SER A 61 -11.13 -12.01 10.44
N SER A 62 -11.43 -11.30 11.53
CA SER A 62 -12.58 -11.58 12.39
C SER A 62 -12.91 -10.37 13.26
N ASN A 63 -14.19 -9.97 13.30
CA ASN A 63 -14.70 -8.92 14.18
C ASN A 63 -13.89 -7.60 14.13
N GLY A 64 -13.49 -7.18 12.93
CA GLY A 64 -12.71 -5.96 12.70
C GLY A 64 -11.20 -6.14 12.84
N PHE A 65 -10.73 -7.19 13.53
CA PHE A 65 -9.32 -7.56 13.54
C PHE A 65 -8.93 -8.25 12.23
N PHE A 66 -7.72 -8.00 11.77
CA PHE A 66 -7.14 -8.68 10.63
C PHE A 66 -5.65 -8.90 10.81
N ALA A 67 -5.11 -9.90 10.13
CA ALA A 67 -3.69 -10.13 9.96
C ALA A 67 -3.43 -10.81 8.61
N GLY A 68 -2.23 -10.65 8.07
CA GLY A 68 -1.89 -11.25 6.80
C GLY A 68 -0.41 -11.19 6.48
N VAL A 69 -0.10 -11.82 5.35
CA VAL A 69 1.21 -11.74 4.70
C VAL A 69 0.98 -11.33 3.26
N TRP A 70 1.75 -10.36 2.82
CA TRP A 70 1.82 -9.93 1.42
C TRP A 70 3.23 -10.22 0.90
N ALA A 71 3.38 -10.53 -0.38
CA ALA A 71 4.69 -10.74 -0.99
C ALA A 71 4.73 -10.26 -2.43
N SER A 72 5.90 -9.79 -2.88
CA SER A 72 6.17 -9.33 -4.24
C SER A 72 7.49 -9.86 -4.78
N SER A 73 7.55 -10.04 -6.09
CA SER A 73 8.81 -10.27 -6.81
C SER A 73 9.81 -9.13 -6.66
N GLY A 74 9.34 -7.95 -6.24
CA GLY A 74 10.18 -6.99 -5.55
C GLY A 74 10.77 -5.86 -6.37
N ASP A 75 11.58 -5.08 -5.66
CA ASP A 75 12.23 -3.81 -6.01
C ASP A 75 13.59 -4.07 -6.69
N GLU A 76 14.06 -3.17 -7.55
CA GLU A 76 15.34 -3.33 -8.26
C GLU A 76 16.56 -3.35 -7.32
N VAL A 77 16.49 -2.60 -6.23
CA VAL A 77 17.52 -2.36 -5.22
C VAL A 77 17.38 -3.36 -4.06
N LEU A 78 16.20 -3.44 -3.45
CA LEU A 78 15.91 -4.25 -2.27
C LEU A 78 15.50 -5.70 -2.60
N GLY A 79 15.26 -6.01 -3.86
CA GLY A 79 14.88 -7.34 -4.31
C GLY A 79 13.48 -7.75 -3.86
N SER A 80 13.25 -9.06 -3.78
CA SER A 80 11.97 -9.62 -3.34
C SER A 80 11.59 -9.13 -1.95
N GLU A 81 10.29 -8.92 -1.73
CA GLU A 81 9.75 -8.39 -0.49
C GLU A 81 8.62 -9.27 0.03
N TYR A 82 8.48 -9.36 1.34
CA TYR A 82 7.23 -9.74 1.96
C TYR A 82 6.97 -8.91 3.20
N ASP A 83 5.68 -8.68 3.46
CA ASP A 83 5.21 -7.88 4.58
C ASP A 83 4.40 -8.77 5.51
N ILE A 84 4.55 -8.54 6.81
CA ILE A 84 3.68 -9.12 7.83
C ILE A 84 2.91 -7.97 8.46
N TYR A 85 1.58 -8.09 8.49
CA TYR A 85 0.75 -7.03 9.04
C TYR A 85 -0.38 -7.57 9.92
N ALA A 86 -0.81 -6.72 10.85
CA ALA A 86 -1.99 -6.93 11.65
C ALA A 86 -2.61 -5.59 12.04
N GLY A 87 -3.92 -5.59 12.27
CA GLY A 87 -4.62 -4.36 12.59
C GLY A 87 -6.06 -4.55 13.02
N TYR A 88 -6.72 -3.42 13.21
CA TYR A 88 -8.15 -3.33 13.46
C TYR A 88 -8.76 -2.26 12.56
N SER A 89 -9.91 -2.56 11.96
CA SER A 89 -10.69 -1.58 11.22
C SER A 89 -12.18 -1.77 11.46
N GLY A 90 -12.94 -0.70 11.27
CA GLY A 90 -14.37 -0.70 11.44
C GLY A 90 -15.05 0.47 10.74
N SER A 91 -16.37 0.48 10.83
CA SER A 91 -17.19 1.57 10.31
C SER A 91 -18.40 1.84 11.22
N ALA A 92 -18.86 3.10 11.19
CA ALA A 92 -20.06 3.57 11.87
C ALA A 92 -20.85 4.45 10.88
N GLY A 93 -21.77 3.82 10.14
CA GLY A 93 -22.42 4.48 9.00
C GLY A 93 -21.41 4.74 7.89
N ASP A 94 -21.35 5.98 7.41
CA ASP A 94 -20.42 6.38 6.35
C ASP A 94 -19.00 6.67 6.86
N PHE A 95 -18.81 6.73 8.18
CA PHE A 95 -17.49 6.90 8.79
C PHE A 95 -16.75 5.57 8.87
N SER A 96 -15.49 5.55 8.44
CA SER A 96 -14.58 4.40 8.57
C SER A 96 -13.32 4.80 9.33
N TYR A 97 -12.71 3.84 10.02
CA TYR A 97 -11.49 4.06 10.78
C TYR A 97 -10.72 2.75 10.92
N GLY A 98 -9.42 2.87 11.18
CA GLY A 98 -8.62 1.73 11.54
C GLY A 98 -7.17 2.10 11.81
N VAL A 99 -6.43 1.09 12.23
CA VAL A 99 -4.99 1.14 12.43
C VAL A 99 -4.40 -0.22 12.11
N SER A 100 -3.25 -0.24 11.45
CA SER A 100 -2.43 -1.44 11.26
C SER A 100 -0.99 -1.18 11.62
N PHE A 101 -0.29 -2.28 11.90
CA PHE A 101 1.16 -2.33 11.96
C PHE A 101 1.63 -3.21 10.81
N VAL A 102 2.66 -2.77 10.10
CA VAL A 102 3.25 -3.47 8.97
C VAL A 102 4.74 -3.58 9.24
N SER A 103 5.27 -4.80 9.26
CA SER A 103 6.71 -5.03 9.15
C SER A 103 7.04 -5.37 7.71
N TYR A 104 8.03 -4.67 7.16
CA TYR A 104 8.52 -4.85 5.80
C TYR A 104 9.80 -5.68 5.84
N ILE A 105 9.89 -6.71 5.00
CA ILE A 105 11.00 -7.66 5.02
C ILE A 105 11.57 -7.85 3.62
N TYR A 106 12.88 -7.62 3.50
CA TYR A 106 13.64 -7.71 2.26
C TYR A 106 14.77 -8.74 2.43
N PRO A 107 14.50 -10.04 2.16
CA PRO A 107 15.46 -11.11 2.43
C PRO A 107 16.69 -11.13 1.50
N ASN A 108 16.61 -10.51 0.32
CA ASN A 108 17.63 -10.65 -0.73
C ASN A 108 17.83 -9.34 -1.51
N PRO A 109 18.45 -8.32 -0.90
CA PRO A 109 18.80 -7.09 -1.62
C PRO A 109 19.66 -7.40 -2.85
N GLN A 110 19.44 -6.63 -3.92
CA GLN A 110 20.06 -6.85 -5.24
C GLN A 110 21.14 -5.80 -5.57
N SER A 111 21.07 -4.61 -4.96
CA SER A 111 22.10 -3.57 -5.13
C SER A 111 23.19 -3.68 -4.08
N GLY A 112 24.44 -3.38 -4.45
CA GLY A 112 25.57 -3.31 -3.52
C GLY A 112 25.48 -2.14 -2.52
N ASP A 113 24.58 -1.18 -2.75
CA ASP A 113 24.30 -0.07 -1.82
C ASP A 113 23.45 -0.52 -0.62
N VAL A 114 22.81 -1.69 -0.70
CA VAL A 114 22.10 -2.34 0.41
C VAL A 114 22.71 -3.71 0.64
N ALA A 115 23.64 -3.80 1.58
CA ALA A 115 24.46 -4.99 1.76
C ALA A 115 23.77 -6.10 2.57
N GLU A 116 22.82 -5.75 3.43
CA GLU A 116 22.24 -6.66 4.42
C GLU A 116 20.72 -6.84 4.21
N PRO A 117 20.18 -8.04 4.49
CA PRO A 117 18.74 -8.26 4.52
C PRO A 117 18.06 -7.44 5.61
N VAL A 118 16.83 -7.02 5.34
CA VAL A 118 15.94 -6.42 6.33
C VAL A 118 15.15 -7.55 6.99
N SER A 119 15.27 -7.71 8.30
CA SER A 119 14.60 -8.80 9.05
C SER A 119 13.22 -8.38 9.56
N PRO A 120 12.34 -9.34 9.91
CA PRO A 120 11.07 -9.02 10.55
C PRO A 120 11.28 -8.20 11.83
N GLY A 121 10.65 -7.02 11.88
CA GLY A 121 10.76 -6.07 12.99
C GLY A 121 11.80 -4.97 12.78
N ASP A 122 12.73 -5.10 11.83
CA ASP A 122 13.78 -4.08 11.61
C ASP A 122 13.19 -2.82 10.99
N TYR A 123 12.23 -2.94 10.08
CA TYR A 123 11.44 -1.81 9.58
C TYR A 123 9.95 -2.04 9.82
N VAL A 124 9.33 -1.15 10.60
CA VAL A 124 7.92 -1.25 11.00
C VAL A 124 7.24 0.11 10.91
N GLU A 125 6.10 0.16 10.22
CA GLU A 125 5.23 1.33 10.21
C GLU A 125 3.92 1.08 10.98
N VAL A 126 3.44 2.11 11.69
CA VAL A 126 2.04 2.20 12.12
C VAL A 126 1.25 3.00 11.08
N VAL A 127 0.06 2.50 10.75
CA VAL A 127 -0.75 3.02 9.64
C VAL A 127 -2.18 3.27 10.09
N PRO A 128 -2.47 4.41 10.75
CA PRO A 128 -3.84 4.81 11.04
C PRO A 128 -4.54 5.40 9.81
N PHE A 129 -5.86 5.20 9.73
CA PHE A 129 -6.70 5.87 8.74
C PHE A 129 -8.05 6.29 9.32
N ILE A 130 -8.62 7.31 8.69
CA ILE A 130 -10.02 7.70 8.85
C ILE A 130 -10.65 7.94 7.47
N GLY A 131 -11.95 7.74 7.36
CA GLY A 131 -12.68 7.99 6.12
C GLY A 131 -14.12 8.40 6.36
N PHE A 132 -14.68 9.05 5.35
CA PHE A 132 -16.09 9.44 5.31
C PHE A 132 -16.62 9.33 3.89
N GLY A 133 -17.51 8.36 3.65
CA GLY A 133 -18.02 8.06 2.31
C GLY A 133 -16.89 7.70 1.35
N PRO A 134 -16.73 8.41 0.21
CA PRO A 134 -15.65 8.13 -0.74
C PRO A 134 -14.28 8.66 -0.26
N PHE A 135 -14.23 9.53 0.75
CA PHE A 135 -13.00 10.17 1.19
C PHE A 135 -12.26 9.32 2.22
N LYS A 136 -10.93 9.21 2.11
CA LYS A 136 -10.07 8.54 3.09
C LYS A 136 -8.76 9.30 3.25
N VAL A 137 -8.29 9.42 4.49
CA VAL A 137 -6.93 9.86 4.82
C VAL A 137 -6.21 8.74 5.54
N THR A 138 -4.99 8.47 5.12
CA THR A 138 -4.11 7.47 5.74
C THR A 138 -2.80 8.14 6.08
N TYR A 139 -2.26 7.86 7.26
CA TYR A 139 -0.93 8.27 7.67
C TYR A 139 -0.10 7.01 7.89
N TYR A 140 1.18 7.07 7.52
CA TYR A 140 2.17 6.01 7.64
C TYR A 140 3.33 6.61 8.41
N ASP A 141 3.72 5.96 9.50
CA ASP A 141 4.71 6.49 10.44
C ASP A 141 5.68 5.37 10.79
N ALA A 142 6.97 5.57 10.50
CA ALA A 142 8.02 4.61 10.81
C ALA A 142 8.28 4.60 12.31
N ILE A 143 7.77 3.58 13.00
CA ILE A 143 7.91 3.45 14.46
C ILE A 143 9.13 2.62 14.85
N ASN A 144 9.79 2.00 13.87
CA ASN A 144 11.06 1.31 14.02
C ASN A 144 11.77 1.28 12.66
N ALA A 145 13.06 1.62 12.64
CA ALA A 145 13.90 1.53 11.45
C ALA A 145 15.35 1.18 11.84
N ASP A 146 15.56 -0.04 12.31
CA ASP A 146 16.88 -0.61 12.67
C ASP A 146 17.59 -1.18 11.43
N HIS A 147 17.70 -0.36 10.38
CA HIS A 147 18.39 -0.73 9.14
C HIS A 147 18.77 0.52 8.33
N ASP A 148 20.01 0.58 7.83
CA ASP A 148 20.62 1.78 7.23
C ASP A 148 19.87 2.34 6.00
N SER A 149 19.03 1.53 5.36
CA SER A 149 18.23 1.94 4.20
C SER A 149 16.92 2.65 4.56
N PHE A 150 16.54 2.70 5.83
CA PHE A 150 15.29 3.30 6.31
C PHE A 150 15.55 4.31 7.43
N SER A 151 14.53 5.10 7.76
CA SER A 151 14.61 6.10 8.82
C SER A 151 13.34 6.05 9.68
N GLU A 152 13.50 6.22 11.00
CA GLU A 152 12.39 6.39 11.95
C GLU A 152 11.75 7.79 11.81
N ASP A 153 12.44 8.72 11.17
CA ASP A 153 11.91 10.07 10.88
C ASP A 153 11.03 10.10 9.63
N TYR A 154 10.89 8.96 8.93
CA TYR A 154 10.09 8.87 7.71
C TYR A 154 8.61 8.73 8.03
N SER A 155 7.81 9.55 7.36
CA SER A 155 6.36 9.39 7.33
C SER A 155 5.79 9.70 5.95
N TYR A 156 4.57 9.22 5.72
CA TYR A 156 3.86 9.41 4.45
C TYR A 156 2.37 9.59 4.71
N VAL A 157 1.72 10.46 3.94
CA VAL A 157 0.29 10.72 4.08
C VAL A 157 -0.42 10.59 2.74
N THR A 158 -1.62 10.02 2.75
CA THR A 158 -2.51 10.01 1.58
C THR A 158 -3.82 10.72 1.87
N ALA A 159 -4.35 11.38 0.85
CA ALA A 159 -5.74 11.82 0.78
C ALA A 159 -6.36 11.23 -0.49
N GLU A 160 -7.46 10.50 -0.33
CA GLU A 160 -8.04 9.70 -1.40
C GLU A 160 -9.52 9.97 -1.60
N LEU A 161 -9.98 9.92 -2.85
CA LEU A 161 -11.38 9.83 -3.25
C LEU A 161 -11.60 8.52 -4.00
N ASN A 162 -12.35 7.61 -3.40
CA ASN A 162 -12.59 6.26 -3.87
C ASN A 162 -14.04 6.09 -4.32
N PHE A 163 -14.26 6.07 -5.63
CA PHE A 163 -15.53 5.75 -6.27
C PHE A 163 -15.51 4.32 -6.85
N GLU A 164 -16.67 3.86 -7.31
CA GLU A 164 -16.85 2.52 -7.88
C GLU A 164 -15.88 2.26 -9.04
N LYS A 165 -15.77 3.21 -9.99
CA LYS A 165 -14.92 3.07 -11.18
C LYS A 165 -13.66 3.94 -11.16
N PHE A 166 -13.57 4.90 -10.26
CA PHE A 166 -12.52 5.91 -10.28
C PHE A 166 -11.90 6.08 -8.89
N GLY A 167 -10.59 6.28 -8.87
CA GLY A 167 -9.84 6.67 -7.69
C GLY A 167 -9.04 7.93 -7.99
N LEU A 168 -8.96 8.84 -7.04
CA LEU A 168 -7.97 9.90 -7.03
C LEU A 168 -7.21 9.82 -5.71
N LYS A 169 -5.89 9.85 -5.76
CA LYS A 169 -5.02 9.90 -4.58
C LYS A 169 -4.08 11.08 -4.71
N TYR A 170 -3.90 11.81 -3.63
CA TYR A 170 -2.72 12.63 -3.39
C TYR A 170 -1.90 11.93 -2.31
N GLY A 171 -0.59 11.82 -2.52
CA GLY A 171 0.35 11.26 -1.55
C GLY A 171 1.52 12.21 -1.34
N GLN A 172 2.01 12.31 -0.10
CA GLN A 172 3.14 13.16 0.23
C GLN A 172 4.07 12.45 1.21
N HIS A 173 5.35 12.49 0.88
CA HIS A 173 6.46 11.99 1.68
C HIS A 173 6.96 13.10 2.60
N MET A 174 7.34 12.69 3.81
CA MET A 174 7.90 13.56 4.83
C MET A 174 9.08 12.83 5.46
N LEU A 175 10.19 13.54 5.64
CA LEU A 175 11.36 13.01 6.31
C LEU A 175 12.00 14.16 7.09
N ASP A 176 11.99 14.05 8.42
CA ASP A 176 12.59 15.08 9.26
C ASP A 176 14.12 15.11 9.08
N ASP A 177 14.72 16.29 9.26
CA ASP A 177 16.17 16.53 9.12
C ASP A 177 16.80 16.07 7.79
N ALA A 178 16.00 16.03 6.73
CA ALA A 178 16.45 15.55 5.43
C ALA A 178 17.31 16.57 4.66
N GLY A 179 18.35 16.07 3.98
CA GLY A 179 19.18 16.87 3.07
C GLY A 179 18.52 17.13 1.71
N SER A 180 19.09 18.05 0.93
CA SER A 180 18.67 18.30 -0.46
C SER A 180 18.78 17.03 -1.32
N GLY A 181 17.75 16.76 -2.14
CA GLY A 181 17.68 15.55 -2.97
C GLY A 181 17.16 14.31 -2.23
N SER A 182 16.62 14.49 -1.02
CA SER A 182 15.84 13.47 -0.32
C SER A 182 14.39 13.45 -0.82
N ILE A 183 13.65 12.42 -0.38
CA ILE A 183 12.22 12.28 -0.66
C ILE A 183 11.33 13.23 0.17
N ASP A 184 11.90 13.99 1.10
CA ASP A 184 11.13 14.93 1.92
C ASP A 184 10.36 15.92 1.03
N GLY A 185 9.10 16.15 1.35
CA GLY A 185 8.22 17.04 0.60
C GLY A 185 7.74 16.51 -0.76
N VAL A 186 8.36 15.43 -1.31
CA VAL A 186 7.94 14.88 -2.59
C VAL A 186 6.48 14.45 -2.52
N SER A 187 5.71 14.86 -3.53
CA SER A 187 4.30 14.50 -3.58
C SER A 187 3.86 14.07 -4.97
N HIS A 188 2.81 13.25 -5.01
CA HIS A 188 2.30 12.66 -6.24
C HIS A 188 0.77 12.66 -6.28
N ILE A 189 0.26 12.58 -7.50
CA ILE A 189 -1.17 12.38 -7.78
C ILE A 189 -1.35 11.11 -8.59
N ASP A 190 -2.27 10.27 -8.15
CA ASP A 190 -2.68 9.06 -8.87
C ASP A 190 -4.14 9.19 -9.30
N ALA A 191 -4.40 9.00 -10.59
CA ALA A 191 -5.74 8.87 -11.15
C ALA A 191 -5.96 7.43 -11.63
N THR A 192 -6.85 6.71 -10.97
CA THR A 192 -7.15 5.30 -11.26
C THR A 192 -8.49 5.14 -11.95
N TYR A 193 -8.52 4.33 -13.02
CA TYR A 193 -9.73 3.78 -13.60
C TYR A 193 -9.79 2.27 -13.37
N LYS A 194 -10.87 1.79 -12.76
CA LYS A 194 -11.16 0.37 -12.53
C LYS A 194 -12.04 -0.14 -13.68
N PHE A 195 -11.47 -0.97 -14.55
CA PHE A 195 -12.22 -1.58 -15.64
C PHE A 195 -13.22 -2.61 -15.09
N ASN A 196 -12.78 -3.39 -14.11
CA ASN A 196 -13.60 -4.28 -13.30
C ASN A 196 -12.89 -4.55 -11.95
N ASP A 197 -13.44 -5.46 -11.14
CA ASP A 197 -12.92 -5.81 -9.81
C ASP A 197 -11.52 -6.44 -9.82
N LYS A 198 -11.00 -6.82 -10.99
CA LYS A 198 -9.73 -7.52 -11.17
C LYS A 198 -8.70 -6.71 -11.94
N LEU A 199 -9.12 -5.74 -12.76
CA LEU A 199 -8.24 -5.01 -13.67
C LEU A 199 -8.43 -3.50 -13.52
N SER A 200 -7.33 -2.80 -13.24
CA SER A 200 -7.29 -1.34 -13.13
C SER A 200 -6.09 -0.74 -13.86
N PHE A 201 -6.23 0.55 -14.16
CA PHE A 201 -5.24 1.38 -14.82
C PHE A 201 -5.03 2.65 -13.99
N THR A 202 -3.79 3.00 -13.67
CA THR A 202 -3.46 4.20 -12.92
C THR A 202 -2.48 5.06 -13.70
N LEU A 203 -2.76 6.36 -13.78
CA LEU A 203 -1.79 7.37 -14.16
C LEU A 203 -1.27 7.99 -12.85
N GLY A 204 0.01 7.79 -12.57
CA GLY A 204 0.69 8.32 -11.40
C GLY A 204 1.73 9.35 -11.81
N GLN A 205 1.76 10.50 -11.15
CA GLN A 205 2.67 11.58 -11.50
C GLN A 205 3.17 12.27 -10.24
N ILE A 206 4.50 12.43 -10.13
CA ILE A 206 5.12 13.36 -9.19
C ILE A 206 4.70 14.79 -9.56
N VAL A 207 4.21 15.55 -8.58
CA VAL A 207 3.73 16.92 -8.76
C VAL A 207 4.56 17.96 -8.00
N ASP A 208 5.37 17.50 -7.06
CA ASP A 208 6.42 18.27 -6.40
C ASP A 208 7.59 17.30 -6.18
N ASP A 209 8.75 17.61 -6.76
CA ASP A 209 9.93 16.74 -6.80
C ASP A 209 11.03 17.17 -5.82
N ASN A 210 10.78 18.19 -4.99
CA ASN A 210 11.73 18.75 -4.03
C ASN A 210 13.12 19.02 -4.65
N ASP A 211 13.16 19.90 -5.66
CA ASP A 211 14.39 20.32 -6.37
C ASP A 211 15.12 19.15 -7.07
N GLY A 212 14.38 18.23 -7.68
CA GLY A 212 14.92 17.10 -8.45
C GLY A 212 15.23 15.84 -7.65
N GLY A 213 14.68 15.71 -6.43
CA GLY A 213 14.71 14.49 -5.62
C GLY A 213 13.88 13.33 -6.18
N ALA A 214 13.08 13.57 -7.21
CA ALA A 214 12.28 12.54 -7.88
C ALA A 214 12.21 12.76 -9.41
N PRO A 215 12.05 11.70 -10.21
CA PRO A 215 11.80 11.84 -11.64
C PRO A 215 10.40 12.40 -11.91
N ASP A 216 10.31 13.43 -12.74
CA ASP A 216 9.05 14.05 -13.20
C ASP A 216 8.28 13.22 -14.26
N GLU A 217 8.53 11.92 -14.33
CA GLU A 217 7.93 11.05 -15.34
C GLU A 217 6.54 10.56 -14.90
N THR A 218 5.60 10.54 -15.85
CA THR A 218 4.28 9.96 -15.62
C THR A 218 4.34 8.44 -15.77
N ASN A 219 3.94 7.73 -14.72
CA ASN A 219 3.82 6.28 -14.71
C ASN A 219 2.42 5.85 -15.16
N PHE A 220 2.37 4.88 -16.07
CA PHE A 220 1.13 4.19 -16.44
C PHE A 220 1.16 2.77 -15.88
N VAL A 221 0.41 2.57 -14.81
CA VAL A 221 0.35 1.31 -14.05
C VAL A 221 -0.87 0.50 -14.50
N VAL A 222 -0.66 -0.77 -14.78
CA VAL A 222 -1.69 -1.77 -15.06
C VAL A 222 -1.63 -2.79 -13.95
N THR A 223 -2.76 -3.06 -13.30
CA THR A 223 -2.82 -4.02 -12.19
C THR A 223 -3.89 -5.06 -12.45
N LEU A 224 -3.48 -6.33 -12.37
CA LEU A 224 -4.35 -7.49 -12.36
C LEU A 224 -4.35 -8.11 -10.95
N SER A 225 -5.53 -8.37 -10.40
CA SER A 225 -5.72 -9.08 -9.14
C SER A 225 -6.68 -10.26 -9.33
N LEU A 226 -6.28 -11.43 -8.83
CA LEU A 226 -7.02 -12.69 -8.96
C LEU A 226 -7.23 -13.27 -7.55
N PRO A 227 -8.39 -13.03 -6.91
CA PRO A 227 -8.78 -13.72 -5.70
C PRO A 227 -8.82 -15.24 -5.92
N ILE A 228 -8.33 -15.99 -4.95
CA ILE A 228 -8.30 -17.46 -4.96
C ILE A 228 -9.39 -17.95 -4.00
N GLU A 229 -10.32 -18.75 -4.54
CA GLU A 229 -11.41 -19.41 -3.79
C GLU A 229 -11.07 -20.88 -3.49
#